data_AF-A0A3M1FPB3-F1
#
_entry.id   AF-A0A3M1FPB3-F1
#
_cell.length_a   1.000
_cell.length_b   1.000
_cell.length_c   1.000
_cell.angle_alpha   90.00
_cell.angle_beta   90.00
_cell.angle_gamma   90.00
#
_symmetry.space_group_name_H-M   'P 1'
#
loop_
_entity.id
_entity.type
_entity.pdbx_description
1 polymer ?
#
loop_
_entity_poly.entity_id
_entity_poly.type
_entity_poly.pdbx_seq_one_letter_code
_entity_poly.pdbx_strand_id
1 'polypeptide(L)'
;LWTQLVACVGDLLDFFFRRQLAAGPPLVDGRTLMAQLDLTPGPQVGRLLAAIAEAQAAGEIADQEQALALARSLLGSGETAP
;
A
#
# COMPACT_ATOMS: atom_id res chain seq x y z
N LEU A 1 34.04 7.63 -10.85
CA LEU A 1 32.78 7.07 -11.42
C LEU A 1 31.96 6.30 -10.37
N TRP A 2 32.54 5.32 -9.66
CA TRP A 2 31.85 4.53 -8.63
C TRP A 2 31.22 5.37 -7.51
N THR A 3 31.95 6.34 -6.97
CA THR A 3 31.48 7.22 -5.89
C THR A 3 30.26 8.07 -6.27
N GLN A 4 30.14 8.47 -7.54
CA GLN A 4 28.98 9.23 -8.03
C GLN A 4 27.75 8.36 -8.21
N LEU A 5 27.92 7.12 -8.67
CA LEU A 5 26.83 6.15 -8.77
C LEU A 5 26.28 5.79 -7.39
N VAL A 6 27.15 5.55 -6.40
CA VAL A 6 26.74 5.24 -5.02
C VAL A 6 26.01 6.43 -4.39
N ALA A 7 26.49 7.66 -4.58
CA ALA A 7 25.81 8.86 -4.09
C ALA A 7 24.42 9.03 -4.72
N CYS A 8 24.30 8.87 -6.04
CA CYS A 8 23.03 8.98 -6.76
C CYS A 8 22.00 7.94 -6.29
N VAL A 9 22.42 6.68 -6.09
CA VAL A 9 21.54 5.63 -5.55
C VAL A 9 21.16 5.93 -4.10
N GLY A 10 22.10 6.43 -3.29
CA GLY A 10 21.84 6.86 -1.92
C GLY A 10 20.76 7.95 -1.86
N ASP A 11 20.87 8.98 -2.69
CA ASP A 11 19.91 10.09 -2.75
C ASP A 11 18.53 9.62 -3.24
N LEU A 12 18.50 8.72 -4.25
CA LEU A 12 17.25 8.15 -4.77
C LEU A 12 16.54 7.30 -3.70
N LEU A 13 17.29 6.44 -3.00
CA LEU A 13 16.75 5.63 -1.93
C LEU A 13 16.31 6.51 -0.75
N ASP A 14 17.09 7.51 -0.34
CA ASP A 14 16.73 8.43 0.74
C ASP A 14 15.46 9.23 0.40
N PHE A 15 15.34 9.72 -0.84
CA PHE A 15 14.13 10.38 -1.32
C PHE A 15 12.91 9.45 -1.30
N PHE A 16 13.07 8.21 -1.78
CA PHE A 16 12.01 7.21 -1.77
C PHE A 16 11.58 6.83 -0.34
N PHE A 17 12.54 6.52 0.52
CA PHE A 17 12.29 6.12 1.91
C PHE A 17 11.76 7.26 2.76
N ARG A 18 12.16 8.51 2.57
CA ARG A 18 11.55 9.67 3.25
C ARG A 18 10.07 9.79 2.94
N ARG A 19 9.66 9.57 1.69
CA ARG A 19 8.25 9.59 1.31
C ARG A 19 7.48 8.41 1.90
N GLN A 20 8.09 7.23 1.97
CA GLN A 20 7.49 6.06 2.60
C GLN A 20 7.38 6.20 4.13
N LEU A 21 8.39 6.78 4.79
CA LEU A 21 8.38 7.06 6.22
C LEU A 21 7.33 8.12 6.60
N ALA A 22 7.01 9.05 5.70
CA ALA A 22 5.96 10.06 5.93
C ALA A 22 4.56 9.43 6.08
N ALA A 23 4.27 8.33 5.38
CA ALA A 23 3.01 7.59 5.53
C ALA A 23 3.03 6.58 6.70
N GLY A 24 4.21 6.30 7.26
CA GLY A 24 4.41 5.24 8.24
C GLY A 24 4.49 3.85 7.62
N PRO A 25 4.80 2.80 8.41
CA PRO A 25 4.79 1.42 7.93
C PRO A 25 3.39 1.04 7.44
N PRO A 26 3.26 0.21 6.39
CA PRO A 26 1.96 -0.18 5.85
C PRO A 26 1.06 -0.79 6.93
N LEU A 27 -0.19 -0.35 7.00
CA LEU A 27 -1.16 -0.81 8.01
C LEU A 27 -1.55 -2.29 7.83
N VAL A 28 -1.45 -2.81 6.60
CA VAL A 28 -1.70 -4.22 6.29
C VAL A 28 -0.81 -4.67 5.13
N ASP A 29 -0.33 -5.91 5.18
CA ASP A 29 0.40 -6.53 4.07
C ASP A 29 -0.51 -7.41 3.19
N GLY A 30 0.00 -7.81 2.02
CA GLY A 30 -0.77 -8.61 1.08
C GLY A 30 -1.20 -9.97 1.63
N ARG A 31 -0.38 -10.61 2.47
CA ARG A 31 -0.72 -11.91 3.06
C ARG A 31 -1.89 -11.80 4.03
N THR A 32 -1.85 -10.79 4.89
CA THR A 32 -2.91 -10.48 5.84
C THR A 32 -4.18 -10.08 5.11
N LEU A 33 -4.05 -9.25 4.08
CA LEU A 33 -5.19 -8.83 3.27
C LEU A 33 -5.87 -10.02 2.57
N MET A 34 -5.08 -10.94 1.98
CA MET A 34 -5.61 -12.15 1.36
C MET A 34 -6.29 -13.07 2.39
N ALA A 35 -5.66 -13.29 3.54
CA ALA A 35 -6.21 -14.16 4.59
C ALA A 35 -7.51 -13.60 5.21
N GLN A 36 -7.59 -12.28 5.39
CA GLN A 36 -8.74 -11.63 6.04
C GLN A 36 -9.94 -11.44 5.10
N LEU A 37 -9.69 -11.39 3.79
CA LEU A 37 -10.73 -11.14 2.77
C LEU A 37 -10.97 -12.34 1.85
N ASP A 38 -10.37 -13.49 2.16
CA ASP A 38 -10.42 -14.73 1.38
C ASP A 38 -10.09 -14.52 -0.12
N LEU A 39 -9.09 -13.67 -0.38
CA LEU A 39 -8.69 -13.32 -1.74
C LEU A 39 -7.60 -14.25 -2.26
N THR A 40 -7.72 -14.62 -3.53
CA THR A 40 -6.63 -15.29 -4.25
C THR A 40 -5.55 -14.30 -4.68
N PRO A 41 -4.29 -14.75 -4.83
CA PRO A 41 -3.21 -13.89 -5.32
C PRO A 41 -3.54 -13.35 -6.71
N GLY A 42 -3.44 -12.04 -6.89
CA GLY A 42 -3.68 -11.43 -8.20
C GLY A 42 -3.66 -9.90 -8.21
N PRO A 43 -3.89 -9.27 -9.38
CA PRO A 43 -3.85 -7.82 -9.56
C PRO A 43 -4.81 -7.06 -8.64
N GLN A 44 -5.92 -7.69 -8.23
CA GLN A 44 -6.88 -7.12 -7.30
C GLN A 44 -6.28 -6.84 -5.92
N VAL A 45 -5.46 -7.76 -5.39
CA VAL A 45 -4.75 -7.58 -4.11
C VAL A 45 -3.82 -6.36 -4.19
N GLY A 46 -3.09 -6.22 -5.31
CA GLY A 46 -2.23 -5.05 -5.55
C GLY A 46 -3.00 -3.73 -5.61
N ARG A 47 -4.18 -3.72 -6.27
CA ARG A 47 -5.05 -2.52 -6.33
C ARG A 47 -5.55 -2.12 -4.94
N LEU A 48 -5.96 -3.09 -4.12
CA LEU A 48 -6.40 -2.81 -2.75
C LEU A 48 -5.27 -2.28 -1.88
N LEU A 49 -4.08 -2.88 -1.94
CA LEU A 49 -2.90 -2.40 -1.20
C LEU A 49 -2.51 -0.98 -1.61
N ALA A 50 -2.60 -0.65 -2.90
CA ALA A 50 -2.32 0.70 -3.39
C ALA A 50 -3.32 1.72 -2.82
N ALA A 51 -4.62 1.41 -2.85
CA ALA A 51 -5.66 2.28 -2.31
C ALA A 51 -5.53 2.48 -0.79
N ILE A 52 -5.19 1.42 -0.04
CA ILE A 52 -4.90 1.50 1.39
C ILE A 52 -3.68 2.39 1.64
N ALA A 53 -2.60 2.23 0.88
CA ALA A 53 -1.40 3.06 1.04
C ALA A 53 -1.67 4.54 0.76
N GLU A 54 -2.54 4.85 -0.21
CA GLU A 54 -2.97 6.21 -0.52
C GLU A 54 -3.81 6.81 0.61
N ALA A 55 -4.83 6.09 1.10
CA ALA A 55 -5.65 6.52 2.23
C ALA A 55 -4.83 6.70 3.52
N GLN A 56 -3.85 5.82 3.75
CA GLN A 56 -2.91 5.93 4.86
C GLN A 56 -2.03 7.19 4.72
N ALA A 57 -1.48 7.44 3.54
CA ALA A 57 -0.68 8.63 3.29
C ALA A 57 -1.48 9.93 3.41
N ALA A 58 -2.79 9.88 3.12
CA ALA A 58 -3.73 10.98 3.33
C ALA A 58 -4.15 11.17 4.81
N GLY A 59 -3.82 10.22 5.69
CA GLY A 59 -4.25 10.22 7.09
C GLY A 59 -5.73 9.90 7.28
N GLU A 60 -6.39 9.32 6.27
CA GLU A 60 -7.79 8.90 6.32
C GLU A 60 -7.96 7.61 7.12
N ILE A 61 -6.91 6.78 7.13
CA ILE A 61 -6.84 5.56 7.93
C ILE A 61 -5.54 5.51 8.74
N ALA A 62 -5.61 4.98 9.95
CA ALA A 62 -4.51 4.96 10.91
C ALA A 62 -4.21 3.57 11.50
N ASP A 63 -5.07 2.58 11.25
CA ASP A 63 -4.91 1.24 11.80
C ASP A 63 -5.32 0.13 10.81
N GLN A 64 -4.97 -1.10 11.17
CA GLN A 64 -5.24 -2.29 10.37
C GLN A 64 -6.75 -2.54 10.16
N GLU A 65 -7.59 -2.22 11.15
CA GLU A 65 -9.04 -2.45 11.06
C GLU A 65 -9.67 -1.53 10.01
N GLN A 66 -9.29 -0.26 10.02
CA GLN A 66 -9.69 0.75 9.04
C GLN A 66 -9.21 0.38 7.63
N ALA A 67 -7.98 -0.12 7.50
CA ALA A 67 -7.46 -0.62 6.23
C ALA A 67 -8.29 -1.79 5.66
N LEU A 68 -8.68 -2.75 6.51
CA LEU A 68 -9.51 -3.89 6.12
C LEU A 68 -10.95 -3.45 5.80
N ALA A 69 -11.51 -2.48 6.53
CA ALA A 69 -12.82 -1.91 6.26
C ALA A 69 -12.86 -1.22 4.89
N LEU A 70 -11.86 -0.40 4.57
CA LEU A 70 -11.71 0.23 3.26
C LEU A 70 -11.63 -0.83 2.15
N ALA A 71 -10.80 -1.86 2.34
CA ALA A 71 -10.67 -2.92 1.36
C ALA A 71 -11.99 -3.66 1.08
N ARG A 72 -12.79 -3.95 2.12
CA ARG A 72 -14.13 -4.55 1.97
C ARG A 72 -15.07 -3.64 1.20
N SER A 73 -15.06 -2.34 1.48
CA SER A 73 -15.86 -1.36 0.74
C SER A 73 -15.51 -1.36 -0.75
N LEU A 74 -14.21 -1.38 -1.08
CA LEU A 74 -13.74 -1.37 -2.46
C LEU A 74 -14.12 -2.66 -3.20
N LEU A 75 -14.07 -3.81 -2.52
CA LEU A 75 -14.53 -5.09 -3.08
C LEU A 75 -16.02 -5.06 -3.41
N GLY A 76 -16.87 -4.57 -2.50
CA GLY A 76 -18.32 -4.47 -2.73
C GLY A 76 -18.70 -3.46 -3.83
N SER A 77 -17.88 -2.42 -4.04
CA SER A 77 -18.06 -1.47 -5.14
C SER A 77 -17.55 -1.98 -6.51
N GLY A 78 -16.80 -3.08 -6.52
CA GLY A 78 -16.19 -3.68 -7.72
C GLY A 78 -17.07 -4.67 -8.48
N GLU A 79 -18.30 -4.94 -8.01
CA GLU A 79 -19.25 -5.89 -8.63
C GLU A 79 -20.35 -5.18 -9.44
N THR A 80 -19.99 -4.14 -10.17
CA THR A 80 -20.83 -3.56 -11.22
C THR A 80 -20.00 -3.24 -12.46
N ALA A 81 -19.87 -4.22 -13.35
CA ALA A 81 -19.80 -3.99 -14.79
C ALA A 81 -20.51 -5.19 -15.49
N PRO A 82 -21.57 -4.94 -16.27
CA PRO A 82 -22.34 -5.97 -16.99
C PRO A 82 -21.57 -6.62 -18.14
#